data_AF-A0A8T5RZA2-F1
#
_entry.id   AF-A0A8T5RZA2-F1
#
_cell.length_a   1.000
_cell.length_b   1.000
_cell.length_c   1.000
_cell.angle_alpha   90.00
_cell.angle_beta   90.00
_cell.angle_gamma   90.00
#
_symmetry.space_group_name_H-M   'P 1'
#
loop_
_entity.id
_entity.type
_entity.pdbx_description
1 polymer ?
#
loop_
_entity_poly.entity_id
_entity_poly.type
_entity_poly.pdbx_seq_one_letter_code
_entity_poly.pdbx_strand_id
1 'polypeptide(L)'
;MAGNQYNEQWTFEECESFMIEAVKISDDNESDFIGEVAKIQGTYRDCYDYIVTKFPTLRKYKTQIKNNCEANCFSNGKKGTIIPSMAIMNLKSNHGWTDRVDQTSKGKEVSVTPTIVFKKFNNESDESE
;
A
#
# COMPACT_ATOMS: atom_id res chain seq x y z
N MET A 1 3.22 -4.54 36.66
CA MET A 1 3.13 -3.47 35.65
C MET A 1 1.66 -3.25 35.37
N ALA A 2 1.07 -2.17 35.89
CA ALA A 2 -0.31 -1.82 35.60
C ALA A 2 -0.36 -1.28 34.17
N GLY A 3 -1.07 -1.97 33.27
CA GLY A 3 -1.31 -1.50 31.91
C GLY A 3 -2.06 -0.17 31.91
N ASN A 4 -1.78 0.66 30.91
CA ASN A 4 -2.38 1.99 30.72
C ASN A 4 -3.91 1.98 30.94
N GLN A 5 -4.42 2.82 31.85
CA GLN A 5 -5.86 2.92 32.15
C GLN A 5 -6.71 3.45 30.98
N TYR A 6 -6.06 4.03 29.96
CA TYR A 6 -6.67 4.55 28.74
C TYR A 6 -6.44 3.61 27.54
N ASN A 7 -6.17 2.33 27.77
CA ASN A 7 -6.07 1.36 26.69
C ASN A 7 -7.44 1.25 26.03
N GLU A 8 -7.62 1.96 24.92
CA GLU A 8 -8.87 2.12 24.18
C GLU A 8 -9.57 0.76 24.03
N GLN A 9 -10.66 0.57 24.80
CA GLN A 9 -11.36 -0.71 24.87
C GLN A 9 -12.37 -0.80 23.75
N TRP A 10 -11.93 -0.78 22.49
CA TRP A 10 -12.81 -1.16 21.39
C TRP A 10 -13.32 -2.57 21.65
N THR A 11 -14.62 -2.67 21.89
CA THR A 11 -15.34 -3.95 22.05
C THR A 11 -15.45 -4.65 20.70
N PHE A 12 -15.82 -5.93 20.73
CA PHE A 12 -16.03 -6.67 19.49
C PHE A 12 -17.18 -6.07 18.68
N GLU A 13 -18.27 -5.73 19.37
CA GLU A 13 -19.51 -5.20 18.80
C GLU A 13 -19.30 -3.81 18.16
N GLU A 14 -18.52 -2.94 18.81
CA GLU A 14 -18.12 -1.64 18.26
C GLU A 14 -17.24 -1.81 17.01
N CYS A 15 -16.23 -2.68 17.08
CA CYS A 15 -15.39 -3.01 15.93
C CYS A 15 -16.21 -3.58 14.76
N GLU A 16 -17.14 -4.50 15.04
CA GLU A 16 -17.97 -5.11 14.01
C GLU A 16 -18.88 -4.07 13.36
N SER A 17 -19.53 -3.24 14.16
CA SER A 17 -20.39 -2.15 13.68
C SER A 17 -19.61 -1.15 12.81
N PHE A 18 -18.41 -0.77 13.26
CA PHE A 18 -17.49 0.10 12.53
C PHE A 18 -17.06 -0.51 11.19
N MET A 19 -16.73 -1.80 11.17
CA MET A 19 -16.33 -2.49 9.94
C MET A 19 -17.51 -2.69 8.97
N ILE A 20 -18.73 -2.90 9.48
CA ILE A 20 -19.95 -2.99 8.66
C ILE A 20 -20.27 -1.64 8.02
N GLU A 21 -20.12 -0.54 8.75
CA GLU A 21 -20.27 0.81 8.18
C GLU A 21 -19.25 1.06 7.07
N ALA A 22 -17.98 0.71 7.29
CA ALA A 22 -16.95 0.82 6.26
C ALA A 22 -17.28 -0.01 5.00
N VAL A 23 -17.88 -1.20 5.16
CA VAL A 23 -18.38 -2.00 4.03
C VAL A 23 -19.47 -1.24 3.27
N LYS A 24 -20.44 -0.64 3.97
CA LYS A 24 -21.53 0.14 3.33
C LYS A 24 -20.99 1.34 2.55
N ILE A 25 -20.02 2.05 3.11
CA ILE A 25 -19.33 3.15 2.43
C ILE A 25 -18.62 2.61 1.18
N SER A 26 -17.83 1.55 1.32
CA SER A 26 -17.09 0.99 0.17
C SER A 26 -17.99 0.46 -0.95
N ASP A 27 -19.25 0.13 -0.67
CA ASP A 27 -20.24 -0.34 -1.64
C ASP A 27 -20.80 0.79 -2.51
N ASP A 28 -20.53 2.05 -2.17
CA ASP A 28 -20.75 3.17 -3.10
C ASP A 28 -19.85 3.03 -4.33
N ASN A 29 -20.29 3.55 -5.49
CA ASN A 29 -19.44 3.55 -6.70
C ASN A 29 -18.42 4.71 -6.70
N GLU A 30 -18.23 5.38 -5.57
CA GLU A 30 -17.43 6.61 -5.46
C GLU A 30 -16.07 6.36 -4.80
N SER A 31 -15.97 5.36 -3.95
CA SER A 31 -14.76 5.00 -3.20
C SER A 31 -13.91 3.99 -4.00
N ASP A 32 -12.90 4.48 -4.69
CA ASP A 32 -11.93 3.67 -5.45
C ASP A 32 -10.80 3.13 -4.55
N PHE A 33 -10.62 3.71 -3.36
CA PHE A 33 -9.55 3.35 -2.42
C PHE A 33 -10.06 3.16 -0.99
N ILE A 34 -9.49 2.19 -0.27
CA ILE A 34 -9.79 1.99 1.15
C ILE A 34 -9.43 3.21 2.02
N GLY A 35 -8.50 4.06 1.57
CA GLY A 35 -8.19 5.32 2.22
C GLY A 35 -9.30 6.36 2.11
N GLU A 36 -10.09 6.32 1.04
CA GLU A 36 -11.27 7.20 0.86
C GLU A 36 -12.39 6.76 1.78
N VAL A 37 -12.62 5.45 1.90
CA VAL A 37 -13.54 4.86 2.88
C VAL A 37 -13.19 5.31 4.29
N ALA A 38 -11.91 5.21 4.66
CA ALA A 38 -11.43 5.68 5.97
C ALA A 38 -11.65 7.19 6.15
N LYS A 39 -11.37 7.99 5.13
CA LYS A 39 -11.59 9.44 5.15
C LYS A 39 -13.08 9.79 5.36
N ILE A 40 -13.98 9.12 4.65
CA ILE A 40 -15.44 9.31 4.79
C ILE A 40 -15.90 8.94 6.20
N GLN A 41 -15.37 7.84 6.74
CA GLN A 41 -15.65 7.39 8.11
C GLN A 41 -14.96 8.25 9.19
N GLY A 42 -14.12 9.23 8.81
CA GLY A 42 -13.41 10.10 9.74
C GLY A 42 -12.29 9.39 10.52
N THR A 43 -11.66 8.39 9.91
CA THR A 43 -10.64 7.54 10.55
C THR A 43 -9.39 7.36 9.68
N TYR A 44 -8.41 6.61 10.18
CA TYR A 44 -7.22 6.21 9.44
C TYR A 44 -7.38 4.79 8.90
N ARG A 45 -6.81 4.53 7.71
CA ARG A 45 -6.80 3.17 7.12
C ARG A 45 -6.25 2.12 8.08
N ASP A 46 -5.24 2.50 8.87
CA ASP A 46 -4.54 1.61 9.80
C ASP A 46 -5.45 1.13 10.95
N CYS A 47 -6.56 1.83 11.21
CA CYS A 47 -7.57 1.36 12.16
C CYS A 47 -8.16 0.01 11.70
N TYR A 48 -8.37 -0.20 10.40
CA TYR A 48 -8.83 -1.50 9.89
C TYR A 48 -7.77 -2.60 10.09
N ASP A 49 -6.48 -2.26 9.98
CA ASP A 49 -5.38 -3.18 10.24
C ASP A 49 -5.34 -3.56 11.74
N TYR A 50 -5.49 -2.58 12.62
CA TYR A 50 -5.56 -2.77 14.07
C TYR A 50 -6.76 -3.65 14.48
N ILE A 51 -7.96 -3.35 13.98
CA ILE A 51 -9.18 -4.12 14.29
C ILE A 51 -9.03 -5.57 13.88
N VAL A 52 -8.52 -5.85 12.68
CA VAL A 52 -8.32 -7.24 12.21
C VAL A 52 -7.18 -7.95 12.97
N THR A 53 -6.21 -7.20 13.49
CA THR A 53 -5.17 -7.77 14.36
C THR A 53 -5.75 -8.14 15.73
N LYS A 54 -6.62 -7.29 16.30
CA LYS A 54 -7.28 -7.52 17.60
C LYS A 54 -8.38 -8.58 17.51
N PHE A 55 -9.18 -8.56 16.46
CA PHE A 55 -10.31 -9.46 16.22
C PHE A 55 -10.23 -10.09 14.81
N PRO A 56 -9.46 -11.17 14.64
CA PRO A 56 -9.22 -11.79 13.32
C PRO A 56 -10.47 -12.25 12.57
N THR A 57 -11.57 -12.55 13.27
CA THR A 57 -12.87 -12.92 12.68
C THR A 57 -13.49 -11.80 11.84
N LEU A 58 -13.14 -10.54 12.12
CA LEU A 58 -13.60 -9.37 11.36
C LEU A 58 -12.82 -9.16 10.04
N ARG A 59 -11.80 -10.00 9.76
CA ARG A 59 -11.03 -9.95 8.51
C ARG A 59 -11.91 -10.02 7.27
N LYS A 60 -13.03 -10.76 7.33
CA LYS A 60 -14.01 -10.87 6.25
C LYS A 60 -14.48 -9.50 5.74
N TYR A 61 -14.74 -8.55 6.64
CA TYR A 61 -15.19 -7.21 6.29
C TYR A 61 -14.09 -6.40 5.61
N LYS A 62 -12.85 -6.48 6.11
CA LYS A 62 -11.71 -5.82 5.47
C LYS A 62 -11.46 -6.33 4.06
N THR A 63 -11.57 -7.64 3.85
CA THR A 63 -11.46 -8.23 2.51
C THR A 63 -12.57 -7.72 1.60
N GLN A 64 -13.81 -7.63 2.10
CA GLN A 64 -14.93 -7.09 1.34
C GLN A 64 -14.73 -5.62 0.96
N ILE A 65 -14.28 -4.76 1.89
CA ILE A 65 -13.97 -3.35 1.61
C ILE A 65 -12.95 -3.23 0.47
N LYS A 66 -11.87 -4.02 0.51
CA LYS A 66 -10.86 -4.02 -0.55
C LYS A 66 -11.43 -4.44 -1.90
N ASN A 67 -12.23 -5.51 -1.92
CA ASN A 67 -12.83 -6.02 -3.15
C ASN A 67 -13.80 -5.01 -3.76
N ASN A 68 -14.59 -4.32 -2.94
CA ASN A 68 -15.49 -3.27 -3.39
C ASN A 68 -14.70 -2.11 -4.02
N CYS A 69 -13.68 -1.58 -3.33
CA CYS A 69 -12.82 -0.53 -3.86
C CYS A 69 -12.12 -0.94 -5.18
N GLU A 70 -11.68 -2.20 -5.29
CA GLU A 70 -11.08 -2.71 -6.53
C GLU A 70 -12.09 -2.74 -7.70
N ALA A 71 -13.31 -3.20 -7.44
CA ALA A 71 -14.39 -3.23 -8.43
C ALA A 71 -14.77 -1.81 -8.88
N ASN A 72 -14.87 -0.87 -7.93
CA ASN A 72 -15.13 0.54 -8.19
C ASN A 72 -14.03 1.14 -9.06
N CYS A 73 -12.77 0.98 -8.65
CA CYS A 73 -11.62 1.53 -9.38
C CYS A 73 -11.54 0.99 -10.81
N PHE A 74 -11.79 -0.30 -11.01
CA PHE A 74 -11.83 -0.89 -12.34
C PHE A 74 -12.99 -0.35 -13.19
N SER A 75 -14.20 -0.26 -12.60
CA SER A 75 -15.39 0.27 -13.26
C SER A 75 -15.24 1.74 -13.65
N ASN A 76 -14.75 2.57 -12.73
CA ASN A 76 -14.51 4.00 -12.92
C ASN A 76 -13.37 4.26 -13.90
N GLY A 77 -12.31 3.46 -13.86
CA GLY A 77 -11.23 3.49 -14.85
C GLY A 77 -11.73 3.14 -16.25
N LYS A 78 -12.59 2.12 -16.38
CA LYS A 78 -13.21 1.73 -17.67
C LYS A 78 -14.13 2.80 -18.23
N LYS A 79 -14.90 3.50 -17.37
CA LYS A 79 -15.83 4.57 -17.78
C LYS A 79 -15.12 5.89 -18.09
N GLY A 80 -13.84 6.02 -17.72
CA GLY A 80 -13.09 7.27 -17.86
C GLY A 80 -13.39 8.30 -16.78
N THR A 81 -14.05 7.90 -15.68
CA THR A 81 -14.29 8.74 -14.50
C THR A 81 -12.98 9.09 -13.80
N ILE A 82 -12.05 8.12 -13.74
CA ILE A 82 -10.69 8.31 -13.28
C ILE A 82 -9.71 8.10 -14.43
N ILE A 83 -8.56 8.78 -14.39
CA ILE A 83 -7.52 8.62 -15.40
C ILE A 83 -7.00 7.17 -15.34
N PRO A 84 -6.90 6.45 -16.48
CA PRO A 84 -6.48 5.04 -16.48
C PRO A 84 -5.13 4.77 -15.79
N SER A 85 -4.19 5.72 -15.85
CA SER A 85 -2.91 5.61 -15.14
C SER A 85 -3.09 5.55 -13.61
N MET A 86 -4.01 6.33 -13.06
CA MET A 86 -4.35 6.28 -11.63
C MET A 86 -5.03 4.96 -11.26
N ALA A 87 -5.94 4.47 -12.09
CA ALA A 87 -6.58 3.17 -11.90
C ALA A 87 -5.53 2.04 -11.87
N ILE A 88 -4.61 2.03 -12.83
CA ILE A 88 -3.53 1.03 -12.92
C ILE A 88 -2.62 1.09 -11.68
N MET A 89 -2.21 2.29 -11.25
CA MET A 89 -1.39 2.43 -10.05
C MET A 89 -2.09 1.91 -8.79
N ASN A 90 -3.39 2.18 -8.64
CA ASN A 90 -4.18 1.67 -7.51
C ASN A 90 -4.21 0.14 -7.49
N LEU A 91 -4.61 -0.46 -8.62
CA LEU A 91 -4.73 -1.91 -8.74
C LEU A 91 -3.39 -2.60 -8.46
N LYS A 92 -2.29 -2.06 -9.00
CA LYS A 92 -0.94 -2.57 -8.72
C LYS A 92 -0.58 -2.47 -7.24
N SER A 93 -0.83 -1.32 -6.62
CA SER A 93 -0.54 -1.09 -5.20
C SER A 93 -1.33 -2.03 -4.28
N ASN A 94 -2.59 -2.32 -4.60
CA ASN A 94 -3.44 -3.20 -3.79
C ASN A 94 -2.96 -4.66 -3.77
N HIS A 95 -2.37 -5.11 -4.88
CA HIS A 95 -1.86 -6.49 -5.04
C HIS A 95 -0.34 -6.61 -4.82
N GLY A 96 0.34 -5.52 -4.44
CA GLY A 96 1.80 -5.50 -4.28
C GLY A 96 2.55 -5.79 -5.59
N TRP A 97 1.94 -5.50 -6.74
CA TRP A 97 2.54 -5.71 -8.04
C TRP A 97 3.52 -4.59 -8.37
N THR A 98 4.78 -4.94 -8.57
CA THR A 98 5.80 -4.03 -9.10
C THR A 98 5.92 -4.20 -10.61
N ASP A 99 6.32 -3.15 -11.31
CA ASP A 99 6.71 -3.30 -12.72
C ASP A 99 7.84 -4.32 -12.86
N ARG A 100 7.75 -5.12 -13.92
CA ARG A 100 8.81 -6.07 -14.25
C ARG A 100 10.06 -5.29 -14.63
N VAL A 101 11.11 -5.39 -13.81
CA VAL A 101 12.42 -4.85 -14.16
C VAL A 101 13.13 -5.88 -15.04
N ASP A 102 13.24 -5.58 -16.34
CA ASP A 102 14.05 -6.38 -17.26
C ASP A 102 15.53 -6.00 -17.10
N GLN A 103 16.32 -6.89 -16.48
CA GLN A 103 17.78 -6.74 -16.39
C GLN A 103 18.51 -7.33 -17.60
N THR A 104 17.79 -7.75 -18.65
CA THR A 104 18.43 -8.27 -19.85
C THR A 104 18.60 -7.17 -20.89
N SER A 105 19.83 -6.99 -21.37
CA SER A 105 20.04 -6.29 -22.63
C SER A 105 19.63 -7.23 -23.77
N LYS A 106 18.33 -7.23 -24.11
CA LYS A 106 17.74 -8.02 -25.21
C LYS A 106 17.87 -9.55 -25.05
N GLY A 107 17.50 -10.09 -23.87
CA GLY A 107 17.38 -11.54 -23.67
C GLY A 107 18.69 -12.32 -23.57
N LYS A 108 19.82 -11.65 -23.35
CA LYS A 108 21.10 -12.29 -23.00
C LYS A 108 21.47 -11.93 -21.57
N GLU A 109 21.93 -12.93 -20.80
CA GLU A 109 22.43 -12.74 -19.44
C GLU A 109 23.57 -11.72 -19.44
N VAL A 110 23.44 -10.70 -18.60
CA VAL A 110 24.46 -9.66 -18.42
C VAL A 110 25.52 -10.22 -17.47
N SER A 111 26.48 -10.97 -18.00
CA SER A 111 27.64 -11.45 -17.24
C SER A 111 28.74 -10.38 -17.18
N VAL A 112 28.48 -9.25 -16.55
CA VAL A 112 29.56 -8.30 -16.23
C VAL A 112 29.80 -8.31 -14.74
N THR A 113 30.78 -9.11 -14.33
CA THR A 113 31.51 -8.87 -13.08
C THR A 113 32.08 -7.45 -13.19
N PRO A 114 31.66 -6.50 -12.34
CA PRO A 114 32.16 -5.14 -12.42
C PRO A 114 33.68 -5.17 -12.19
N THR A 115 34.44 -4.69 -13.17
CA THR A 115 35.89 -4.50 -13.00
C THR A 115 36.09 -3.25 -12.16
N ILE A 116 36.34 -3.43 -10.87
CA ILE A 116 36.64 -2.33 -9.95
C ILE A 116 38.10 -1.93 -10.15
N VAL A 117 38.34 -0.77 -10.77
CA VAL A 117 39.69 -0.19 -10.89
C VAL A 117 39.88 0.81 -9.76
N PHE A 118 40.68 0.44 -8.76
CA PHE A 118 41.10 1.38 -7.72
C PHE A 118 42.21 2.28 -8.25
N LYS A 119 41.90 3.54 -8.54
CA LYS A 119 42.90 4.55 -8.91
C LYS A 119 43.60 5.03 -7.64
N LYS A 120 44.87 4.65 -7.45
CA LYS A 120 45.71 5.27 -6.42
C LYS A 120 46.03 6.70 -6.84
N PHE A 121 45.64 7.67 -6.03
CA PHE A 121 46.14 9.03 -6.13
C PHE A 121 47.42 9.09 -5.30
N ASN A 122 48.59 9.17 -5.94
CA ASN A 122 49.82 9.51 -5.23
C ASN A 122 49.73 10.99 -4.86
N ASN A 123 49.82 11.30 -3.57
CA ASN A 123 50.13 12.65 -3.08
C ASN A 123 51.61 12.89 -3.36
N GLU A 124 51.93 13.48 -4.52
CA GLU A 124 53.19 14.20 -4.67
C GLU A 124 53.00 15.57 -4.01
N SER A 125 53.53 15.68 -2.79
CA SER A 125 53.90 16.94 -2.19
C SER A 125 55.09 17.49 -2.97
N ASP A 126 54.83 18.44 -3.87
CA ASP A 126 55.89 19.27 -4.46
C ASP A 126 56.46 20.18 -3.36
N GLU A 127 57.53 19.70 -2.71
CA GLU A 127 58.55 20.55 -2.10
C GLU A 127 59.56 20.95 -3.18
N SER A 128 59.62 22.25 -3.50
CA SER A 128 60.82 23.01 -3.90
C SER A 128 60.36 24.46 -4.16
N GLU A 129 60.67 25.39 -3.26
CA GLU A 129 61.82 26.32 -3.34
C GLU A 129 61.80 27.25 -4.55
#